data_AF-K5ZEL3-F1
#
_entry.id   AF-K5ZEL3-F1
#
_cell.length_a   1.000
_cell.length_b   1.000
_cell.length_c   1.000
_cell.angle_alpha   90.00
_cell.angle_beta   90.00
_cell.angle_gamma   90.00
#
_symmetry.space_group_name_H-M   'P 1'
#
loop_
_entity.id
_entity.type
_entity.pdbx_description
1 polymer ?
#
loop_
_entity_poly.entity_id
_entity_poly.type
_entity_poly.pdbx_seq_one_letter_code
_entity_poly.pdbx_strand_id
1 'polypeptide(L)'
;MIAGDDDRYEEIVTQIGAANSLAQMQDVAAGICRAYHLANIAYHAVYLPGAQIFNPILVLTYESEWIERYKNNDYFKIDPVVVSGTKGFLPLDWAHLDRDNDVARDFFAEADRFAVGWQGMTWPVRGAGGERTLFTITANMSVPE
;
A
#
# COMPACT_ATOMS: atom_id res chain seq x y z
N MET A 1 27.70 6.93 -0.66
CA MET A 1 27.15 7.79 -1.73
C MET A 1 26.85 6.84 -2.89
N ILE A 2 25.63 6.28 -2.92
CA ILE A 2 25.26 5.33 -3.97
C ILE A 2 24.74 6.17 -5.13
N ALA A 3 25.63 6.44 -6.08
CA ALA A 3 25.26 6.89 -7.41
C ALA A 3 24.83 5.64 -8.20
N GLY A 4 23.56 5.55 -8.56
CA GLY A 4 23.02 4.46 -9.35
C GLY A 4 21.56 4.73 -9.72
N ASP A 5 21.34 5.07 -11.00
CA ASP A 5 20.04 5.17 -11.70
C ASP A 5 19.12 6.38 -11.34
N ASP A 6 19.66 7.61 -11.46
CA ASP A 6 18.91 8.86 -11.23
C ASP A 6 17.80 9.10 -12.28
N ASP A 7 18.01 8.65 -13.52
CA ASP A 7 17.07 8.90 -14.63
C ASP A 7 15.70 8.23 -14.41
N ARG A 8 15.67 7.01 -13.86
CA ARG A 8 14.43 6.27 -13.61
C ARG A 8 13.61 6.90 -12.48
N TYR A 9 14.27 7.30 -11.41
CA TYR A 9 13.62 7.98 -10.30
C TYR A 9 13.00 9.29 -10.78
N GLU A 10 13.75 10.11 -11.50
CA GLU A 10 13.28 11.38 -12.07
C GLU A 10 12.13 11.17 -13.06
N GLU A 11 12.19 10.13 -13.89
CA GLU A 11 11.08 9.77 -14.80
C GLU A 11 9.81 9.43 -14.01
N ILE A 12 9.90 8.60 -12.97
CA ILE A 12 8.76 8.23 -12.13
C ILE A 12 8.19 9.45 -11.42
N VAL A 13 9.02 10.31 -10.84
CA VAL A 13 8.57 11.56 -10.19
C VAL A 13 7.86 12.45 -11.20
N THR A 14 8.39 12.57 -12.42
CA THR A 14 7.77 13.33 -13.51
C THR A 14 6.41 12.74 -13.88
N GLN A 15 6.29 11.42 -14.02
CA GLN A 15 5.03 10.74 -14.34
C GLN A 15 3.98 10.92 -13.23
N ILE A 16 4.38 10.83 -11.95
CA ILE A 16 3.50 11.12 -10.81
C ILE A 16 3.00 12.57 -10.88
N GLY A 17 3.88 13.54 -11.14
CA GLY A 17 3.51 14.95 -11.24
C GLY A 17 2.62 15.29 -12.44
N ALA A 18 2.69 14.51 -13.52
CA ALA A 18 1.88 14.69 -14.71
C ALA A 18 0.50 13.98 -14.65
N ALA A 19 0.33 13.01 -13.75
CA ALA A 19 -0.92 12.27 -13.60
C ALA A 19 -2.05 13.17 -13.07
N ASN A 20 -3.17 13.18 -13.78
CA ASN A 20 -4.34 14.02 -13.47
C ASN A 20 -5.61 13.19 -13.20
N SER A 21 -5.48 11.87 -13.08
CA SER A 21 -6.57 10.96 -12.76
C SER A 21 -6.09 9.75 -11.96
N LEU A 22 -7.02 9.10 -11.25
CA LEU A 22 -6.73 7.87 -10.51
C LEU A 22 -6.29 6.72 -11.44
N ALA A 23 -6.85 6.65 -12.65
CA ALA A 23 -6.45 5.64 -13.64
C ALA A 23 -4.99 5.83 -14.06
N GLN A 24 -4.56 7.06 -14.32
CA GLN A 24 -3.14 7.32 -14.62
C GLN A 24 -2.23 7.01 -13.43
N MET A 25 -2.64 7.37 -12.21
CA MET A 25 -1.88 6.99 -11.00
C MET A 25 -1.79 5.48 -10.82
N GLN A 26 -2.83 4.74 -11.22
CA GLN A 26 -2.86 3.28 -11.21
C GLN A 26 -1.84 2.69 -12.20
N ASP A 27 -1.75 3.26 -13.40
CA ASP A 27 -0.77 2.87 -14.41
C ASP A 27 0.66 3.17 -13.95
N VAL A 28 0.88 4.34 -13.34
CA VAL A 28 2.17 4.73 -12.75
C VAL A 28 2.56 3.77 -11.64
N ALA A 29 1.65 3.46 -10.70
CA ALA A 29 1.92 2.50 -9.63
C ALA A 29 2.30 1.11 -10.18
N ALA A 30 1.60 0.62 -11.20
CA ALA A 30 1.95 -0.63 -11.87
C ALA A 30 3.33 -0.54 -12.57
N GLY A 31 3.69 0.63 -13.12
CA GLY A 31 5.03 0.92 -13.64
C GLY A 31 6.11 0.83 -12.58
N ILE A 32 5.89 1.44 -11.41
CA ILE A 32 6.81 1.39 -10.26
C ILE A 32 7.00 -0.06 -9.80
N CYS A 33 5.91 -0.85 -9.71
CA CYS A 33 6.01 -2.28 -9.37
C CYS A 33 6.95 -3.04 -10.33
N ARG A 34 6.79 -2.86 -11.65
CA ARG A 34 7.67 -3.48 -12.64
C ARG A 34 9.11 -2.98 -12.52
N ALA A 35 9.30 -1.69 -12.31
CA ALA A 35 10.60 -1.05 -12.30
C ALA A 35 11.45 -1.45 -11.08
N TYR A 36 10.83 -1.61 -9.90
CA TYR A 36 11.52 -1.95 -8.65
C TYR A 36 11.27 -3.39 -8.18
N HIS A 37 10.63 -4.23 -9.00
CA HIS A 37 10.29 -5.62 -8.68
C HIS A 37 9.46 -5.76 -7.39
N LEU A 38 8.55 -4.81 -7.17
CA LEU A 38 7.60 -4.89 -6.06
C LEU A 38 6.45 -5.82 -6.44
N ALA A 39 5.93 -6.55 -5.46
CA ALA A 39 4.74 -7.36 -5.66
C ALA A 39 3.53 -6.45 -5.87
N ASN A 40 3.32 -5.50 -4.94
CA ASN A 40 2.20 -4.56 -5.04
C ASN A 40 2.49 -3.21 -4.41
N ILE A 41 1.75 -2.21 -4.86
CA ILE A 41 1.60 -0.88 -4.27
C ILE A 41 0.12 -0.66 -3.93
N ALA A 42 -0.11 -0.04 -2.78
CA ALA A 42 -1.41 0.49 -2.40
C ALA A 42 -1.27 1.91 -1.85
N TYR A 43 -2.00 2.86 -2.42
CA TYR A 43 -2.21 4.18 -1.84
C TYR A 43 -3.67 4.28 -1.41
N HIS A 44 -3.88 4.55 -0.13
CA HIS A 44 -5.20 4.53 0.48
C HIS A 44 -5.44 5.79 1.30
N ALA A 45 -6.34 6.66 0.83
CA ALA A 45 -6.86 7.73 1.67
C ALA A 45 -7.86 7.17 2.68
N VAL A 46 -7.40 6.95 3.91
CA VAL A 46 -8.22 6.47 5.03
C VAL A 46 -9.09 7.59 5.62
N TYR A 47 -8.70 8.85 5.42
CA TYR A 47 -9.51 10.01 5.79
C TYR A 47 -9.21 11.19 4.87
N LEU A 48 -10.26 11.75 4.28
CA LEU A 48 -10.23 12.96 3.45
C LEU A 48 -11.31 13.91 3.97
N PRO A 49 -10.96 15.11 4.46
CA PRO A 49 -11.95 16.08 4.93
C PRO A 49 -13.02 16.36 3.88
N GLY A 50 -14.29 16.33 4.28
CA GLY A 50 -15.43 16.60 3.40
C GLY A 50 -15.84 15.44 2.47
N ALA A 51 -15.09 14.33 2.43
CA ALA A 51 -15.52 13.15 1.70
C ALA A 51 -16.73 12.50 2.39
N GLN A 52 -17.76 12.18 1.61
CA GLN A 52 -18.97 11.50 2.09
C GLN A 52 -18.93 9.98 1.90
N ILE A 53 -17.84 9.46 1.32
CA ILE A 53 -17.66 8.05 1.01
C ILE A 53 -16.53 7.46 1.87
N PHE A 54 -16.69 6.20 2.26
CA PHE A 54 -15.62 5.43 2.87
C PHE A 54 -14.54 5.12 1.82
N ASN A 55 -13.27 5.21 2.22
CA ASN A 55 -12.10 4.96 1.37
C ASN A 55 -12.14 5.76 0.05
N PRO A 56 -12.18 7.11 0.12
CA PRO A 56 -12.47 7.97 -1.02
C PRO A 56 -11.45 7.90 -2.16
N ILE A 57 -10.21 7.52 -1.86
CA ILE A 57 -9.15 7.37 -2.87
C ILE A 57 -8.40 6.07 -2.59
N LEU A 58 -8.38 5.22 -3.61
CA LEU A 58 -7.64 3.96 -3.64
C LEU A 58 -6.89 3.88 -4.97
N VAL A 59 -5.59 3.63 -4.91
CA VAL A 59 -4.75 3.24 -6.05
C VAL A 59 -4.09 1.93 -5.65
N LEU A 60 -4.46 0.82 -6.28
CA LEU A 60 -4.15 -0.54 -5.81
C LEU A 60 -3.65 -1.38 -6.97
N THR A 61 -2.44 -1.93 -6.90
CA THR A 61 -1.95 -2.88 -7.92
C THR A 61 -2.26 -4.33 -7.58
N TYR A 62 -3.05 -4.58 -6.53
CA TYR A 62 -3.50 -5.92 -6.15
C TYR A 62 -4.38 -6.53 -7.24
N GLU A 63 -4.37 -7.87 -7.30
CA GLU A 63 -5.30 -8.61 -8.15
C GLU A 63 -6.76 -8.30 -7.78
N SER A 64 -7.64 -8.26 -8.79
CA SER A 64 -9.04 -7.91 -8.61
C SER A 64 -9.77 -8.85 -7.64
N GLU A 65 -9.42 -10.14 -7.65
CA GLU A 65 -9.98 -11.14 -6.74
C GLU A 65 -9.70 -10.79 -5.27
N TRP A 66 -8.48 -10.34 -4.95
CA TRP A 66 -8.15 -9.87 -3.61
C TRP A 66 -8.94 -8.63 -3.24
N ILE A 67 -9.06 -7.66 -4.16
CA ILE A 67 -9.80 -6.41 -3.90
C ILE A 67 -11.27 -6.72 -3.59
N GLU A 68 -11.90 -7.63 -4.34
CA GLU A 68 -13.27 -8.06 -4.11
C GLU A 68 -13.40 -8.82 -2.79
N ARG A 69 -12.48 -9.76 -2.52
CA ARG A 69 -12.44 -10.53 -1.26
C ARG A 69 -12.31 -9.60 -0.06
N TYR A 70 -11.39 -8.64 -0.12
CA TYR A 70 -11.14 -7.66 0.93
C TYR A 70 -12.39 -6.84 1.25
N LYS A 71 -13.12 -6.41 0.22
CA LYS A 71 -14.38 -5.66 0.36
C LYS A 71 -15.50 -6.54 0.93
N ASN A 72 -15.70 -7.74 0.37
CA ASN A 72 -16.80 -8.63 0.73
C ASN A 72 -16.72 -9.12 2.18
N ASN A 73 -15.50 -9.26 2.72
CA ASN A 73 -15.30 -9.66 4.12
C ASN A 73 -15.03 -8.47 5.05
N ASP A 74 -15.17 -7.23 4.57
CA ASP A 74 -14.99 -6.01 5.36
C ASP A 74 -13.63 -5.96 6.10
N TYR A 75 -12.57 -6.41 5.42
CA TYR A 75 -11.24 -6.55 6.00
C TYR A 75 -10.64 -5.24 6.46
N PHE A 76 -11.12 -4.12 5.96
CA PHE A 76 -10.73 -2.79 6.44
C PHE A 76 -10.82 -2.62 7.96
N LYS A 77 -11.79 -3.28 8.62
CA LYS A 77 -11.99 -3.18 10.07
C LYS A 77 -10.97 -3.97 10.89
N ILE A 78 -10.45 -5.05 10.32
CA ILE A 78 -9.58 -6.01 11.01
C ILE A 78 -8.15 -5.99 10.51
N ASP A 79 -7.88 -5.30 9.40
CA ASP A 79 -6.57 -5.22 8.77
C ASP A 79 -5.56 -4.59 9.76
N PRO A 80 -4.57 -5.37 10.22
CA PRO A 80 -3.60 -4.90 11.21
C PRO A 80 -2.72 -3.77 10.67
N VAL A 81 -2.51 -3.71 9.35
CA VAL A 81 -1.75 -2.66 8.67
C VAL A 81 -2.53 -1.34 8.70
N VAL A 82 -3.83 -1.38 8.38
CA VAL A 82 -4.70 -0.20 8.46
C VAL A 82 -4.82 0.29 9.91
N VAL A 83 -5.10 -0.62 10.85
CA VAL A 83 -5.29 -0.29 12.26
C VAL A 83 -4.03 0.34 12.87
N SER A 84 -2.85 -0.20 12.54
CA SER A 84 -1.58 0.31 13.08
C SER A 84 -1.13 1.58 12.35
N GLY A 85 -1.19 1.61 11.02
CA GLY A 85 -0.74 2.74 10.20
C GLY A 85 -1.59 4.01 10.38
N THR A 86 -2.89 3.86 10.68
CA THR A 86 -3.77 5.01 10.95
C THR A 86 -3.46 5.71 12.28
N LYS A 87 -2.87 4.98 13.25
CA LYS A 87 -2.49 5.50 14.57
C LYS A 87 -1.05 6.02 14.61
N GLY A 88 -0.17 5.44 13.81
CA GLY A 88 1.24 5.78 13.75
C GLY A 88 1.57 7.02 12.92
N PHE A 89 2.79 7.52 13.14
CA PHE A 89 3.44 8.55 12.32
C PHE A 89 4.71 8.05 11.63
N LEU A 90 5.24 6.91 12.07
CA LEU A 90 6.45 6.32 11.53
C LEU A 90 6.11 5.25 10.49
N PRO A 91 7.04 4.96 9.56
CA PRO A 91 6.92 3.80 8.70
C PRO A 91 6.71 2.53 9.53
N LEU A 92 5.75 1.72 9.10
CA LEU A 92 5.39 0.45 9.69
C LEU A 92 5.95 -0.66 8.82
N ASP A 93 6.95 -1.37 9.33
CA ASP A 93 7.41 -2.63 8.76
C ASP A 93 6.46 -3.75 9.21
N TRP A 94 5.90 -4.49 8.24
CA TRP A 94 4.96 -5.56 8.52
C TRP A 94 5.59 -6.69 9.33
N ALA A 95 6.91 -6.86 9.31
CA ALA A 95 7.61 -7.84 10.12
C ALA A 95 7.47 -7.60 11.63
N HIS A 96 7.20 -6.34 12.04
CA HIS A 96 7.02 -5.95 13.43
C HIS A 96 5.54 -5.85 13.86
N LEU A 97 4.61 -6.22 12.98
CA LEU A 97 3.19 -6.28 13.36
C LEU A 97 2.96 -7.45 14.32
N ASP A 98 2.15 -7.19 15.35
CA ASP A 98 1.64 -8.24 16.23
C ASP A 98 0.74 -9.19 15.42
N ARG A 99 1.25 -10.42 15.25
CA ARG A 99 0.62 -11.50 14.48
C ARG A 99 0.21 -12.65 15.39
N ASP A 100 0.29 -12.48 16.70
CA ASP A 100 0.07 -13.57 17.66
C ASP A 100 -1.42 -13.85 17.87
N ASN A 101 -2.29 -12.89 17.51
CA ASN A 101 -3.73 -13.12 17.47
C ASN A 101 -4.17 -13.84 16.18
N ASP A 102 -5.17 -14.70 16.32
CA ASP A 102 -5.63 -15.57 15.23
C ASP A 102 -6.19 -14.79 14.04
N VAL A 103 -6.82 -13.64 14.28
CA VAL A 103 -7.42 -12.80 13.22
C VAL A 103 -6.34 -12.24 12.29
N ALA A 104 -5.25 -11.69 12.84
CA ALA A 104 -4.14 -11.16 12.07
C ALA A 104 -3.41 -12.27 11.31
N ARG A 105 -3.23 -13.45 11.95
CA ARG A 105 -2.61 -14.62 11.34
C ARG A 105 -3.40 -15.10 10.11
N ASP A 106 -4.72 -15.25 10.26
CA ASP A 106 -5.60 -15.70 9.19
C ASP A 106 -5.67 -14.68 8.04
N PHE A 107 -5.71 -13.38 8.38
CA PHE A 107 -5.69 -12.31 7.38
C PHE A 107 -4.42 -12.36 6.51
N PHE A 108 -3.23 -12.43 7.12
CA PHE A 108 -1.98 -12.50 6.35
C PHE A 108 -1.82 -13.81 5.58
N ALA A 109 -2.27 -14.94 6.15
CA ALA A 109 -2.27 -16.22 5.46
C ALA A 109 -3.19 -16.22 4.23
N GLU A 110 -4.31 -15.49 4.26
CA GLU A 110 -5.16 -15.32 3.10
C GLU A 110 -4.55 -14.33 2.09
N ALA A 111 -4.04 -13.19 2.55
CA ALA A 111 -3.38 -12.21 1.69
C ALA A 111 -2.23 -12.83 0.88
N ASP A 112 -1.44 -13.70 1.49
CA ASP A 112 -0.35 -14.43 0.83
C ASP A 112 -0.84 -15.31 -0.33
N ARG A 113 -2.02 -15.96 -0.20
CA ARG A 113 -2.62 -16.79 -1.26
C ARG A 113 -3.02 -15.98 -2.50
N PHE A 114 -3.25 -14.68 -2.34
CA PHE A 114 -3.57 -13.75 -3.43
C PHE A 114 -2.35 -12.90 -3.85
N ALA A 115 -1.13 -13.36 -3.56
CA ALA A 115 0.11 -12.69 -3.93
C ALA A 115 0.25 -11.24 -3.42
N VAL A 116 -0.52 -10.87 -2.39
CA VAL A 116 -0.32 -9.60 -1.64
C VAL A 116 1.01 -9.65 -0.92
N GLY A 117 1.38 -10.83 -0.42
CA GLY A 117 2.62 -11.11 0.27
C GLY A 117 2.51 -10.95 1.78
N TRP A 118 3.45 -11.59 2.47
CA TRP A 118 3.58 -11.55 3.94
C TRP A 118 4.50 -10.41 4.43
N GLN A 119 5.22 -9.78 3.50
CA GLN A 119 6.18 -8.71 3.79
C GLN A 119 5.79 -7.43 3.06
N GLY A 120 5.94 -6.32 3.77
CA GLY A 120 5.60 -5.02 3.25
C GLY A 120 6.01 -3.92 4.20
N MET A 121 5.97 -2.70 3.69
CA MET A 121 6.19 -1.50 4.47
C MET A 121 5.09 -0.49 4.15
N THR A 122 4.55 0.12 5.20
CA THR A 122 3.46 1.09 5.11
C THR A 122 3.89 2.41 5.72
N TRP A 123 3.84 3.48 4.94
CA TRP A 123 4.08 4.85 5.39
C TRP A 123 2.77 5.57 5.62
N PRO A 124 2.52 6.06 6.84
CA PRO A 124 1.47 7.02 7.08
C PRO A 124 1.84 8.38 6.46
N VAL A 125 1.02 8.87 5.54
CA VAL A 125 1.18 10.21 4.95
C VAL A 125 0.07 11.12 5.47
N ARG A 126 0.42 12.37 5.76
CA ARG A 126 -0.47 13.38 6.35
C ARG A 126 -0.48 14.61 5.46
N GLY A 127 -1.67 15.01 5.00
CA GLY A 127 -1.85 16.22 4.23
C GLY A 127 -2.05 17.45 5.11
N ALA A 128 -1.76 18.64 4.58
CA ALA A 128 -1.87 19.89 5.31
C ALA A 128 -3.32 20.24 5.72
N GLY A 129 -4.32 19.70 5.01
CA GLY A 129 -5.74 19.85 5.32
C GLY A 129 -6.23 18.86 6.39
N GLY A 130 -5.35 18.00 6.91
CA GLY A 130 -5.71 16.93 7.85
C GLY A 130 -6.05 15.61 7.15
N GLU A 131 -5.77 15.48 5.85
CA GLU A 131 -5.86 14.21 5.13
C GLU A 131 -4.95 13.17 5.80
N ARG A 132 -5.44 11.93 5.87
CA ARG A 132 -4.65 10.80 6.34
C ARG A 132 -4.69 9.73 5.28
N THR A 133 -3.52 9.34 4.81
CA THR A 133 -3.37 8.29 3.83
C THR A 133 -2.32 7.28 4.30
N LEU A 134 -2.41 6.08 3.75
CA LEU A 134 -1.43 5.01 3.90
C LEU A 134 -0.86 4.72 2.53
N PHE A 135 0.45 4.76 2.41
CA PHE A 135 1.17 4.29 1.25
C PHE A 135 1.86 2.98 1.62
N THR A 136 1.50 1.89 0.97
CA THR A 136 1.97 0.55 1.24
C THR A 136 2.69 0.03 0.01
N ILE A 137 3.85 -0.60 0.23
CA ILE A 137 4.49 -1.46 -0.75
C ILE A 137 4.63 -2.86 -0.17
N THR A 138 4.54 -3.86 -1.03
CA THR A 138 4.78 -5.26 -0.69
C THR A 138 5.79 -5.83 -1.67
N ALA A 139 6.62 -6.75 -1.21
CA ALA A 139 7.61 -7.39 -2.04
C ALA A 139 7.77 -8.85 -1.60
N ASN A 140 7.87 -9.75 -2.58
CA ASN A 140 8.13 -11.16 -2.34
C ASN A 140 9.64 -11.43 -2.44
N MET A 141 10.43 -10.61 -1.75
CA MET A 141 11.87 -10.79 -1.69
C MET A 141 12.19 -11.81 -0.60
N SER A 142 12.83 -12.91 -0.98
CA SER A 142 13.52 -13.76 -0.03
C SER A 142 14.59 -12.92 0.68
N VAL A 143 14.62 -12.94 2.01
CA VAL A 143 15.79 -12.42 2.75
C VAL A 143 16.98 -13.24 2.27
N PRO A 144 18.03 -12.62 1.70
CA PRO A 144 19.24 -13.36 1.36
C PRO A 144 19.80 -14.01 2.64
N GLU A 145 20.16 -15.29 2.59
CA GLU A 145 20.89 -15.98 3.68
C GLU A 145 22.18 -15.25 4.05
#